data_AF-A0A087UZC9-F1
#
_entry.id   AF-A0A087UZC9-F1
#
_cell.length_a   1.000
_cell.length_b   1.000
_cell.length_c   1.000
_cell.angle_alpha   90.00
_cell.angle_beta   90.00
_cell.angle_gamma   90.00
#
_symmetry.space_group_name_H-M   'P 1'
#
loop_
_entity.id
_entity.type
_entity.pdbx_description
1 polymer ?
#
loop_
_entity_poly.entity_id
_entity_poly.type
_entity_poly.pdbx_seq_one_letter_code
_entity_poly.pdbx_strand_id
1 'polypeptide(L)'
;MCDEGFAELDGICEHCNCGPNSTCLFDWNGRKQCRCQDGYIEVKGECEDACDSYPCMHGTCVKVLGKGVACECENNYRGIFCHILDERNNGTKKERILLALFGGLLCAILIVLCLLACVLCRRKMWQKRHSEE
;
A
#
# COMPACT_ATOMS: atom_id res chain seq x y z
N MET A 1 -41.88 -21.93 13.00
CA MET A 1 -40.91 -20.96 12.46
C MET A 1 -41.28 -19.61 13.02
N CYS A 2 -40.32 -18.87 13.57
CA CYS A 2 -40.56 -17.54 14.13
C CYS A 2 -40.66 -16.48 13.02
N ASP A 3 -41.33 -15.37 13.33
CA ASP A 3 -41.45 -14.22 12.43
C ASP A 3 -40.11 -13.47 12.31
N GLU A 4 -40.02 -12.59 11.31
CA GLU A 4 -38.84 -11.75 11.11
C GLU A 4 -38.56 -10.88 12.35
N GLY A 5 -37.28 -10.82 12.77
CA GLY A 5 -36.87 -10.16 14.01
C GLY A 5 -37.01 -11.02 15.27
N PHE A 6 -37.41 -12.28 15.16
CA PHE A 6 -37.47 -13.24 16.26
C PHE A 6 -36.63 -14.50 15.96
N ALA A 7 -36.07 -15.10 17.01
CA ALA A 7 -35.36 -16.37 16.94
C ALA A 7 -35.83 -17.32 18.05
N GLU A 8 -35.75 -18.62 17.79
CA GLU A 8 -36.13 -19.64 18.77
C GLU A 8 -35.11 -19.73 19.91
N LEU A 9 -35.61 -19.69 21.15
CA LEU A 9 -34.86 -19.93 22.38
C LEU A 9 -35.73 -20.81 23.29
N ASP A 10 -35.25 -21.99 23.67
CA ASP A 10 -35.98 -22.93 24.55
C ASP A 10 -37.45 -23.21 24.14
N GLY A 11 -37.71 -23.27 22.84
CA GLY A 11 -39.04 -23.55 22.28
C GLY A 11 -40.02 -22.37 22.25
N ILE A 12 -39.56 -21.17 22.60
CA ILE A 12 -40.30 -19.91 22.44
C ILE A 12 -39.62 -18.98 21.43
N CYS A 13 -40.39 -18.15 20.74
CA CYS A 13 -39.85 -17.13 19.84
C CYS A 13 -39.54 -15.87 20.64
N GLU A 14 -38.26 -15.56 20.78
CA GLU A 14 -37.74 -14.40 21.50
C GLU A 14 -37.22 -13.34 20.54
N HIS A 15 -37.30 -12.08 20.95
CA HIS A 15 -36.90 -10.97 20.10
C HIS A 15 -35.39 -11.02 19.82
N CYS A 16 -35.03 -11.08 18.55
CA CYS A 16 -33.66 -11.26 18.08
C CYS A 16 -33.43 -10.36 16.86
N ASN A 17 -32.96 -9.14 17.11
CA ASN A 17 -32.64 -8.18 16.08
C ASN A 17 -31.14 -7.88 16.05
N CYS A 18 -30.56 -7.97 14.86
CA CYS A 18 -29.15 -7.69 14.56
C CYS A 18 -29.01 -6.68 13.41
N GLY A 19 -30.08 -5.97 13.05
CA GLY A 19 -30.12 -5.07 11.90
C GLY A 19 -30.16 -5.82 10.55
N PRO A 20 -30.18 -5.08 9.43
CA PRO A 20 -30.21 -5.66 8.10
C PRO A 20 -28.92 -6.44 7.77
N ASN A 21 -28.97 -7.27 6.73
CA ASN A 21 -27.83 -8.07 6.25
C ASN A 21 -27.22 -8.97 7.35
N SER A 22 -28.08 -9.53 8.19
CA SER A 22 -27.68 -10.37 9.31
C SER A 22 -28.58 -11.59 9.49
N THR A 23 -28.12 -12.55 10.28
CA THR A 23 -28.94 -13.63 10.83
C THR A 23 -28.77 -13.61 12.34
N CYS A 24 -29.88 -13.51 13.07
CA CYS A 24 -29.89 -13.50 14.53
C CYS A 24 -30.22 -14.89 15.08
N LEU A 25 -29.47 -15.33 16.08
CA LEU A 25 -29.60 -16.64 16.72
C LEU A 25 -29.35 -16.50 18.22
N PHE A 26 -29.80 -17.46 19.02
CA PHE A 26 -29.35 -17.59 20.41
C PHE A 26 -28.36 -18.74 20.57
N ASP A 27 -27.32 -18.56 21.40
CA ASP A 27 -26.45 -19.64 21.83
C ASP A 27 -27.11 -20.50 22.92
N TRP A 28 -26.44 -21.57 23.35
CA TRP A 28 -26.94 -22.47 24.39
C TRP A 28 -27.05 -21.81 25.78
N ASN A 29 -26.45 -20.64 25.98
CA ASN A 29 -26.60 -19.83 27.19
C ASN A 29 -27.69 -18.76 27.04
N GLY A 30 -28.45 -18.75 25.94
CA GLY A 30 -29.45 -17.72 25.65
C GLY A 30 -28.84 -16.37 25.25
N ARG A 31 -27.55 -16.32 24.88
CA ARG A 31 -26.92 -15.08 24.40
C ARG A 31 -27.21 -14.87 22.93
N LYS A 32 -27.63 -13.65 22.58
CA LYS A 32 -27.84 -13.22 21.21
C LYS A 32 -26.51 -13.32 20.43
N GLN A 33 -26.55 -13.95 19.27
CA GLN A 33 -25.45 -14.02 18.30
C GLN A 33 -25.90 -13.42 16.97
N CYS A 34 -25.16 -12.41 16.51
CA CYS A 34 -25.36 -11.80 15.22
C CYS A 34 -24.37 -12.38 14.21
N ARG A 35 -24.89 -13.08 13.19
CA ARG A 35 -24.09 -13.49 12.04
C ARG A 35 -24.27 -12.47 10.93
N CYS A 36 -23.30 -11.58 10.76
CA CYS A 36 -23.31 -10.60 9.69
C CYS A 36 -22.99 -11.25 8.34
N GLN A 37 -23.61 -10.75 7.27
CA GLN A 37 -23.27 -11.13 5.89
C GLN A 37 -21.89 -10.59 5.49
N ASP A 38 -21.36 -11.09 4.37
CA ASP A 38 -20.06 -10.66 3.86
C ASP A 38 -20.00 -9.14 3.63
N GLY A 39 -18.95 -8.51 4.18
CA GLY A 39 -18.77 -7.07 4.13
C GLY A 39 -19.54 -6.27 5.19
N TYR A 40 -20.21 -6.94 6.12
CA TYR A 40 -20.78 -6.34 7.34
C TYR A 40 -20.06 -6.86 8.58
N ILE A 41 -20.06 -6.07 9.64
CA ILE A 41 -19.41 -6.37 10.92
C ILE A 41 -20.36 -6.06 12.07
N GLU A 42 -20.17 -6.74 13.19
CA GLU A 42 -20.96 -6.47 14.38
C GLU A 42 -20.43 -5.23 15.11
N VAL A 43 -21.26 -4.19 15.21
CA VAL A 43 -21.01 -2.96 15.95
C VAL A 43 -22.16 -2.78 16.94
N LYS A 44 -21.83 -2.76 18.24
CA LYS A 44 -22.81 -2.59 19.33
C LYS A 44 -24.00 -3.57 19.29
N GLY A 45 -23.80 -4.78 18.77
CA GLY A 45 -24.83 -5.82 18.71
C GLY A 45 -25.74 -5.73 17.48
N GLU A 46 -25.39 -4.96 16.48
CA GLU A 46 -26.03 -4.91 15.16
C GLU A 46 -24.99 -5.01 14.04
N CYS A 47 -25.41 -5.45 12.87
CA CYS A 47 -24.53 -5.56 11.71
C CYS A 47 -24.54 -4.25 10.92
N GLU A 48 -23.38 -3.59 10.87
CA GLU A 48 -23.16 -2.37 10.12
C GLU A 48 -22.23 -2.64 8.93
N ASP A 49 -22.33 -1.82 7.88
CA ASP A 49 -21.43 -1.93 6.72
C ASP A 49 -19.98 -1.68 7.19
N ALA A 50 -19.09 -2.61 6.87
CA ALA A 50 -17.70 -2.53 7.32
C ALA A 50 -16.99 -1.30 6.76
N CYS A 51 -17.35 -0.83 5.55
CA CYS A 51 -16.78 0.37 4.95
C CYS A 51 -17.27 1.67 5.61
N ASP A 52 -18.48 1.67 6.15
CA ASP A 52 -19.03 2.82 6.88
C ASP A 52 -18.41 2.93 8.27
N SER A 53 -18.22 1.77 8.93
CA SER A 53 -17.58 1.70 10.25
C SER A 53 -16.06 1.95 10.19
N TYR A 54 -15.41 1.53 9.11
CA TYR A 54 -13.96 1.63 8.94
C TYR A 54 -13.58 2.27 7.59
N PRO A 55 -13.82 3.58 7.43
CA PRO A 55 -13.60 4.26 6.17
C PRO A 55 -12.11 4.42 5.83
N CYS A 56 -11.78 4.24 4.55
CA CYS A 56 -10.46 4.55 4.00
C CYS A 56 -10.35 6.06 3.74
N MET A 57 -9.29 6.72 4.23
CA MET A 57 -9.15 8.18 4.07
C MET A 57 -8.70 8.60 2.67
N HIS A 58 -7.68 7.90 2.15
CA HIS A 58 -7.11 8.13 0.82
C HIS A 58 -6.99 6.81 0.05
N GLY A 59 -8.14 6.22 -0.29
CA GLY A 59 -8.21 4.92 -0.93
C GLY A 59 -9.63 4.43 -1.11
N THR A 60 -9.75 3.30 -1.79
CA THR A 60 -11.03 2.63 -2.02
C THR A 60 -11.22 1.54 -0.98
N CYS A 61 -12.39 1.52 -0.36
CA CYS A 61 -12.77 0.43 0.53
C CYS A 61 -13.19 -0.80 -0.27
N VAL A 62 -12.60 -1.95 0.04
CA VAL A 62 -12.91 -3.24 -0.59
C VAL A 62 -13.35 -4.26 0.45
N LYS A 63 -14.51 -4.87 0.21
CA LYS A 63 -15.08 -5.92 1.06
C LYS A 63 -14.44 -7.25 0.70
N VAL A 64 -13.84 -7.93 1.68
CA VAL A 64 -13.15 -9.21 1.50
C VAL A 64 -13.99 -10.32 2.11
N LEU A 65 -14.44 -11.24 1.25
CA LEU A 65 -15.25 -12.40 1.64
C LEU A 65 -14.61 -13.16 2.82
N GLY A 66 -15.38 -13.37 3.90
CA GLY A 66 -14.91 -14.07 5.10
C GLY A 66 -13.74 -13.46 5.87
N LYS A 67 -13.23 -12.28 5.47
CA LYS A 67 -12.08 -11.60 6.13
C LYS A 67 -12.37 -10.16 6.55
N GLY A 68 -13.55 -9.62 6.22
CA GLY A 68 -13.98 -8.27 6.62
C GLY A 68 -13.70 -7.24 5.53
N VAL A 69 -12.90 -6.22 5.85
CA VAL A 69 -12.67 -5.04 5.00
C VAL A 69 -11.18 -4.74 4.82
N ALA A 70 -10.80 -4.24 3.65
CA ALA A 70 -9.46 -3.77 3.35
C ALA A 70 -9.52 -2.44 2.57
N CYS A 71 -8.43 -1.68 2.60
CA CYS A 71 -8.29 -0.44 1.84
C CYS A 71 -7.25 -0.59 0.74
N GLU A 72 -7.62 -0.23 -0.49
CA GLU A 72 -6.70 -0.03 -1.61
C GLU A 72 -6.27 1.44 -1.62
N CYS A 73 -5.06 1.72 -1.14
CA CYS A 73 -4.60 3.10 -0.98
C CYS A 73 -4.23 3.79 -2.30
N GLU A 74 -4.52 5.08 -2.37
CA GLU A 74 -4.06 5.97 -3.43
C GLU A 74 -2.53 6.13 -3.41
N ASN A 75 -1.98 6.62 -4.53
CA ASN A 75 -0.56 6.91 -4.63
C ASN A 75 -0.11 7.88 -3.53
N ASN A 76 1.03 7.55 -2.91
CA ASN A 76 1.62 8.30 -1.79
C ASN A 76 0.86 8.19 -0.45
N TYR A 77 -0.06 7.24 -0.30
CA TYR A 77 -0.67 6.91 0.98
C TYR A 77 -0.49 5.43 1.31
N ARG A 78 -0.45 5.13 2.60
CA ARG A 78 -0.28 3.77 3.15
C ARG A 78 -0.97 3.63 4.51
N GLY A 79 -0.91 2.41 5.04
CA GLY A 79 -1.54 2.04 6.31
C GLY A 79 -2.91 1.40 6.10
N ILE A 80 -3.45 0.80 7.16
CA ILE A 80 -4.69 0.01 7.11
C ILE A 80 -5.88 0.85 6.59
N PHE A 81 -5.92 2.13 6.96
CA PHE A 81 -6.96 3.09 6.53
C PHE A 81 -6.44 4.17 5.58
N CYS A 82 -5.26 3.96 4.97
CA CYS A 82 -4.64 4.92 4.05
C CYS A 82 -4.48 6.36 4.60
N HIS A 83 -4.22 6.51 5.89
CA HIS A 83 -4.07 7.82 6.54
C HIS A 83 -2.61 8.29 6.65
N ILE A 84 -1.65 7.44 6.28
CA ILE A 84 -0.23 7.73 6.42
C ILE A 84 0.32 8.12 5.05
N LEU A 85 0.99 9.27 4.94
CA LEU A 85 1.73 9.64 3.74
C LEU A 85 2.91 8.67 3.52
N ASP A 86 3.02 8.13 2.30
CA ASP A 86 4.10 7.26 1.88
C ASP A 86 5.28 8.07 1.30
N GLU A 87 6.21 8.44 2.18
CA GLU A 87 7.42 9.18 1.82
C GLU A 87 8.44 8.36 1.01
N ARG A 88 8.22 7.06 0.81
CA ARG A 88 9.14 6.17 0.09
C ARG A 88 9.31 6.57 -1.39
N ASN A 89 8.34 7.26 -1.97
CA ASN A 89 8.44 7.86 -3.31
C ASN A 89 9.35 9.11 -3.39
N ASN A 90 9.73 9.68 -2.26
CA ASN A 90 10.54 10.90 -2.21
C ASN A 90 12.06 10.62 -2.16
N GLY A 91 12.46 9.42 -1.71
CA GLY A 91 13.86 9.03 -1.54
C GLY A 91 14.56 8.57 -2.84
N THR A 92 13.88 7.83 -3.70
CA THR A 92 14.49 7.25 -4.92
C THR A 92 14.69 8.26 -6.04
N LYS A 93 14.00 9.40 -6.03
CA LYS A 93 14.16 10.45 -7.05
C LYS A 93 15.41 11.31 -6.82
N LYS A 94 15.81 11.54 -5.55
CA LYS A 94 16.96 12.38 -5.22
C LYS A 94 18.30 11.66 -5.41
N GLU A 95 18.41 10.38 -5.06
CA GLU A 95 19.66 9.61 -5.25
C GLU A 95 19.99 9.34 -6.71
N ARG A 96 18.98 9.05 -7.55
CA ARG A 96 19.20 8.81 -8.99
C ARG A 96 19.69 10.07 -9.72
N ILE A 97 19.28 11.26 -9.28
CA ILE A 97 19.75 12.53 -9.83
C ILE A 97 21.22 12.78 -9.45
N LEU A 98 21.61 12.51 -8.20
CA LEU A 98 23.00 12.69 -7.76
C LEU A 98 23.96 11.74 -8.49
N LEU A 99 23.59 10.46 -8.64
CA LEU A 99 24.41 9.48 -9.38
C LEU A 99 24.62 9.86 -10.85
N ALA A 100 23.61 10.43 -11.50
CA ALA A 100 23.73 10.87 -12.90
C ALA A 100 24.69 12.06 -13.06
N LEU A 101 24.66 13.03 -12.13
CA LEU A 101 25.53 14.21 -12.16
C LEU A 101 27.00 13.88 -11.86
N PHE A 102 27.25 13.11 -10.80
CA PHE A 102 28.62 12.73 -10.42
C PHE A 102 29.25 11.74 -11.41
N GLY A 103 28.46 10.78 -11.92
CA GLY A 103 28.92 9.83 -12.94
C GLY A 103 29.31 10.52 -14.25
N GLY A 104 28.50 11.48 -14.71
CA GLY A 104 28.78 12.25 -15.93
C GLY A 104 30.06 13.08 -15.85
N LEU A 105 30.29 13.76 -14.72
CA LEU A 105 31.48 14.60 -14.51
C LEU A 105 32.78 13.77 -14.48
N LEU A 106 32.76 12.62 -13.78
CA LEU A 106 33.91 11.70 -13.73
C LEU A 106 34.28 11.16 -15.12
N CYS A 107 33.29 10.75 -15.90
CA CYS A 107 33.51 10.28 -17.28
C CYS A 107 34.13 11.37 -18.17
N ALA A 108 33.64 12.62 -18.08
CA ALA A 108 34.19 13.73 -18.85
C ALA A 108 35.66 14.02 -18.49
N ILE A 109 36.00 14.02 -17.20
CA ILE A 109 37.38 14.21 -16.73
C ILE A 109 38.30 13.11 -17.28
N LEU A 110 37.89 11.85 -17.22
CA LEU A 110 38.69 10.74 -17.75
C LEU A 110 38.92 10.85 -19.26
N ILE A 111 37.91 11.25 -20.03
CA ILE A 111 38.03 11.46 -21.48
C ILE A 111 39.06 12.57 -21.77
N VAL A 112 38.99 13.69 -21.05
CA VAL A 112 39.93 14.81 -21.23
C VAL A 112 41.36 14.38 -20.89
N LEU A 113 41.57 13.66 -19.79
CA LEU A 113 42.89 13.15 -19.40
C LEU A 113 43.46 12.18 -20.44
N CYS A 114 42.64 11.27 -20.97
CA CYS A 114 43.04 10.36 -22.05
C CYS A 114 43.42 11.11 -23.33
N LEU A 115 42.64 12.13 -23.72
CA LEU A 115 42.97 12.97 -24.88
C LEU A 115 44.27 13.75 -24.67
N LEU A 116 44.47 14.34 -23.50
CA LEU A 116 45.72 15.03 -23.15
C LEU A 116 46.91 14.07 -23.19
N ALA A 117 46.79 12.89 -22.59
CA ALA A 117 47.83 11.85 -22.65
C ALA A 117 48.13 11.45 -24.11
N CYS A 118 47.10 11.25 -24.94
CA CYS A 118 47.26 10.97 -26.36
C CYS A 118 47.99 12.10 -27.10
N VAL A 119 47.63 13.36 -26.84
CA VAL A 119 48.28 14.53 -27.46
C VAL A 119 49.73 14.68 -27.00
N LEU A 120 50.01 14.50 -25.70
CA LEU A 120 51.36 14.55 -25.14
C LEU A 120 52.23 13.40 -25.68
N CYS A 121 51.69 12.18 -25.76
CA CYS A 121 52.36 11.05 -26.39
C CYS A 121 52.66 11.33 -27.87
N ARG A 122 51.70 11.88 -28.63
CA ARG A 122 51.91 12.26 -30.03
C ARG A 122 52.97 13.35 -30.18
N ARG A 123 52.95 14.38 -29.32
CA ARG A 123 53.97 15.45 -29.31
C ARG A 123 55.36 14.90 -29.00
N LYS A 124 55.48 14.04 -27.99
CA LYS A 124 56.75 13.40 -27.62
C LYS A 124 57.28 12.49 -28.73
N MET A 125 56.40 11.73 -29.38
CA MET A 125 56.74 10.90 -30.55
C MET A 125 57.15 11.74 -31.77
N TRP A 126 56.53 12.90 -31.96
CA TRP A 126 56.90 13.85 -33.02
C TRP A 126 58.27 14.48 -32.76
N GLN A 127 58.53 14.92 -31.52
CA GLN A 127 59.84 15.45 -31.11
C GLN A 127 60.97 14.42 -31.25
N LYS A 128 60.74 13.17 -30.84
CA LYS A 128 61.73 12.09 -31.00
C LYS A 128 62.05 11.81 -32.48
N ARG A 129 61.05 11.95 -33.36
CA ARG A 129 61.23 11.75 -34.81
C ARG A 129 62.05 12.85 -35.48
N HIS A 130 62.01 14.08 -34.98
CA HIS A 130 62.83 15.20 -35.47
C HIS A 130 64.22 15.29 -34.81
N SER A 131 64.51 14.47 -33.79
CA SER A 131 65.84 14.41 -33.16
C SER A 131 66.75 13.33 -33.76
N GLU A 132 66.23 12.50 -34.66
CA GLU A 132 66.95 11.39 -35.33
C GLU A 132 67.24 11.70 -36.82
N GLU A 133 66.97 12.92 -37.30
CA GLU A 133 67.38 13.46 -38.62
C GLU A 133 68.50 14.50 -38.50
#